data_AF-A0A6M1RTP2-F1
#
_entry.id   AF-A0A6M1RTP2-F1
#
_cell.length_a   1.000
_cell.length_b   1.000
_cell.length_c   1.000
_cell.angle_alpha   90.00
_cell.angle_beta   90.00
_cell.angle_gamma   90.00
#
_symmetry.space_group_name_H-M   'P 1'
#
loop_
_entity.id
_entity.type
_entity.pdbx_description
1 polymer ?
#
loop_
_entity_poly.entity_id
_entity_poly.type
_entity_poly.pdbx_seq_one_letter_code
_entity_poly.pdbx_strand_id
1 'polypeptide(L)' 'MPREIVILECTEAAKEGKPPSRYITTRNKKTKTERLELRKYNKFLRRHTLHREIK' A
#
# COMPACT_ATOMS: atom_id res chain seq x y z
N MET A 1 12.57 -16.92 9.20
CA MET A 1 12.32 -15.54 9.67
C MET A 1 10.84 -15.23 9.49
N PRO A 2 10.19 -14.62 10.49
CA PRO A 2 8.78 -14.26 10.39
C PRO A 2 8.59 -13.19 9.31
N ARG A 3 7.62 -13.41 8.42
CA ARG A 3 7.16 -12.37 7.49
C ARG A 3 6.27 -11.42 8.29
N GLU A 4 6.53 -10.13 8.18
CA GLU A 4 5.73 -9.12 8.87
C GLU A 4 4.48 -8.81 8.04
N ILE A 5 3.34 -8.66 8.70
CA ILE A 5 2.10 -8.20 8.06
C ILE A 5 2.18 -6.68 7.96
N VAL A 6 2.07 -6.16 6.75
CA VAL A 6 2.12 -4.73 6.45
C VAL A 6 0.86 -4.28 5.72
N ILE A 7 0.45 -3.04 5.97
CA ILE A 7 -0.70 -2.42 5.33
C ILE A 7 -0.19 -1.46 4.25
N LEU A 8 -0.74 -1.55 3.05
CA LEU A 8 -0.46 -0.63 1.94
C LEU A 8 -1.66 0.30 1.76
N GLU A 9 -1.44 1.61 1.78
CA GLU A 9 -2.48 2.63 1.61
C GLU A 9 -2.24 3.48 0.35
N CYS A 10 -3.33 3.80 -0.37
CA CYS A 10 -3.30 4.68 -1.53
C CYS A 10 -2.89 6.11 -1.15
N THR A 11 -1.86 6.62 -1.82
CA THR A 11 -1.34 8.00 -1.60
C THR A 11 -2.14 9.09 -2.32
N GLU A 12 -2.87 8.72 -3.37
CA GLU A 12 -3.58 9.64 -4.25
C GLU A 12 -5.02 9.92 -3.77
N ALA A 13 -5.65 8.93 -3.14
CA ALA A 13 -7.06 9.01 -2.74
C ALA A 13 -7.35 10.16 -1.77
N ALA A 14 -6.46 10.39 -0.79
CA ALA A 14 -6.60 11.47 0.19
C ALA A 14 -6.57 12.85 -0.47
N LYS A 15 -5.76 13.02 -1.54
CA LYS A 15 -5.69 14.29 -2.29
C LYS A 15 -6.97 14.57 -3.07
N GLU A 16 -7.67 13.53 -3.50
CA GLU A 16 -8.94 13.64 -4.23
C GLU A 16 -10.17 13.68 -3.30
N GLY A 17 -9.99 13.76 -1.98
CA GLY A 17 -11.09 13.79 -1.01
C GLY A 17 -11.88 12.48 -0.93
N LYS A 18 -11.31 11.36 -1.42
CA LYS A 18 -11.93 10.04 -1.41
C LYS A 18 -11.31 9.17 -0.32
N PRO A 19 -12.06 8.18 0.21
CA PRO A 19 -11.51 7.24 1.18
C PRO A 19 -10.32 6.47 0.57
N PRO A 20 -9.23 6.27 1.32
CA PRO A 20 -8.07 5.55 0.81
C PRO A 20 -8.35 4.05 0.68
N SER A 21 -7.88 3.48 -0.43
CA SER A 21 -7.86 2.02 -0.62
C SER A 21 -6.71 1.42 0.18
N ARG A 22 -7.00 0.35 0.95
CA ARG A 22 -6.03 -0.34 1.80
C ARG A 22 -5.90 -1.81 1.42
N TYR A 23 -4.66 -2.32 1.44
CA TYR A 23 -4.34 -3.73 1.18
C TYR A 23 -3.49 -4.29 2.31
N ILE A 24 -3.69 -5.55 2.65
CA ILE A 24 -2.87 -6.28 3.60
C ILE A 24 -1.92 -7.18 2.80
N THR A 25 -0.63 -7.09 3.09
CA THR A 25 0.39 -7.93 2.45
C THR A 25 1.42 -8.37 3.47
N THR A 26 2.31 -9.29 3.09
CA THR A 26 3.43 -9.69 3.93
C THR A 26 4.74 -9.19 3.35
N ARG A 27 5.62 -8.63 4.19
CA ARG A 27 6.96 -8.20 3.81
C ARG A 27 8.02 -9.04 4.52
N ASN A 28 9.07 -9.38 3.78
CA ASN A 28 10.28 -9.96 4.36
C ASN A 28 11.32 -8.84 4.61
N LYS A 29 11.50 -8.47 5.88
CA LYS A 29 12.46 -7.42 6.30
C LYS A 29 13.90 -7.68 5.89
N LYS A 30 14.31 -8.95 5.71
CA LYS A 30 15.69 -9.30 5.34
C LYS A 30 16.01 -8.97 3.89
N THR A 31 15.04 -9.16 3.00
CA THR A 31 15.22 -8.96 1.55
C THR A 31 14.76 -7.59 1.09
N LYS A 32 13.74 -7.02 1.75
CA LYS A 32 13.23 -5.68 1.48
C LYS A 32 13.15 -4.91 2.78
N THR A 33 14.22 -4.17 3.04
CA THR A 33 14.38 -3.27 4.20
C THR A 33 13.68 -1.93 3.97
N GLU A 34 13.56 -1.52 2.71
CA GLU A 34 12.89 -0.28 2.32
C GLU A 34 11.36 -0.38 2.41
N ARG A 35 10.69 0.78 2.44
CA ARG A 35 9.23 0.86 2.43
C ARG A 35 8.67 0.25 1.15
N LEU A 36 7.67 -0.60 1.29
CA LEU A 36 7.05 -1.25 0.13
C LEU A 36 6.13 -0.26 -0.60
N GLU A 37 6.42 -0.01 -1.87
CA GLU A 37 5.55 0.75 -2.77
C GLU A 37 5.07 -0.16 -3.92
N LEU A 38 3.76 -0.29 -4.08
CA LEU A 38 3.16 -1.11 -5.13
C LEU A 38 2.05 -0.37 -5.84
N ARG A 39 2.00 -0.50 -7.18
CA ARG A 39 0.84 -0.06 -7.96
C ARG A 39 -0.28 -1.08 -7.82
N LYS A 40 -1.36 -0.70 -7.14
CA LYS A 40 -2.55 -1.52 -6.95
C LYS A 40 -3.78 -0.76 -7.47
N TYR A 41 -4.79 -1.52 -7.84
CA TYR A 41 -6.07 -0.95 -8.25
C TYR A 41 -6.69 -0.22 -7.04
N ASN A 42 -7.23 0.97 -7.26
CA ASN A 42 -8.02 1.65 -6.24
C ASN A 42 -9.49 1.68 -6.69
N LYS A 43 -10.37 1.03 -5.91
CA LYS A 43 -11.80 0.94 -6.22
C LYS A 43 -12.53 2.29 -6.24
N PHE A 44 -12.05 3.27 -5.48
CA PHE A 44 -12.66 4.60 -5.37
C PHE A 44 -12.24 5.54 -6.51
N LEU A 45 -11.05 5.30 -7.07
CA LEU A 45 -10.51 6.05 -8.22
C LEU A 45 -10.72 5.33 -9.55
N ARG A 46 -11.13 4.05 -9.51
CA ARG A 46 -11.30 3.16 -10.66
C ARG A 46 -10.05 3.07 -11.56
N ARG A 47 -8.87 3.21 -10.97
CA ARG A 47 -7.57 3.17 -11.67
C ARG A 47 -6.46 2.61 -10.78
N HIS A 48 -5.35 2.22 -11.38
CA HIS A 48 -4.16 1.80 -10.65
C HIS A 48 -3.39 2.99 -10.12
N THR A 49 -3.22 3.02 -8.80
CA THR A 49 -2.58 4.11 -8.06
C THR A 49 -1.44 3.59 -7.20
N LEU A 50 -0.56 4.49 -6.78
CA LEU A 50 0.56 4.15 -5.91
C LEU A 50 0.08 3.92 -4.48
N HIS A 51 0.27 2.71 -3.98
CA HIS A 51 0.03 2.35 -2.59
C HIS A 51 1.36 2.21 -1.86
N ARG A 52 1.48 2.88 -0.72
CA ARG A 52 2.67 2.89 0.13
C ARG A 52 2.41 2.19 1.44
N GLU A 53 3.44 1.53 1.96
CA GLU A 53 3.42 0.93 3.28
C GLU A 53 3.15 1.98 4.36
N ILE A 54 2.11 1.71 5.14
CA ILE A 54 1.83 2.36 6.41
C ILE A 54 2.32 1.45 7.52
N LYS A 55 3.03 2.07 8.45
CA LYS A 55 3.58 1.43 9.65
C LYS A 55 2.52 1.37 10.74
#